data_AF-A0A2S3YVR1-F1
#
_entry.id   AF-A0A2S3YVR1-F1
#
_cell.length_a   1.000
_cell.length_b   1.000
_cell.length_c   1.000
_cell.angle_alpha   90.00
_cell.angle_beta   90.00
_cell.angle_gamma   90.00
#
_symmetry.space_group_name_H-M   'P 1'
#
loop_
_entity.id
_entity.type
_entity.pdbx_description
1 polymer ?
#
loop_
_entity_poly.entity_id
_entity_poly.type
_entity_poly.pdbx_seq_one_letter_code
_entity_poly.pdbx_strand_id
1 'polypeptide(L)'
;MSLVRVGRARLAMALPQHRKQLLSIKSAELDDLFEAYALAAAALERLSMQTPKQPELVAEYRQICVSLQTEVLRLLARNGVVGNA
;
A
#
# COMPACT_ATOMS: atom_id res chain seq x y z
N MET A 1 -2.83 -0.27 16.70
CA MET A 1 -3.68 -0.17 15.49
C MET A 1 -3.37 -1.35 14.60
N SER A 2 -4.35 -1.98 13.95
CA SER A 2 -4.10 -3.08 13.00
C SER A 2 -3.27 -2.59 11.81
N LEU A 3 -2.30 -3.40 11.35
CA LEU A 3 -1.47 -3.10 10.19
C LEU A 3 -2.31 -2.94 8.93
N VAL A 4 -3.38 -3.74 8.76
CA VAL A 4 -4.37 -3.58 7.67
C VAL A 4 -4.90 -2.16 7.65
N ARG A 5 -5.33 -1.63 8.80
CA ARG A 5 -5.94 -0.30 8.89
C ARG A 5 -4.94 0.79 8.55
N VAL A 6 -3.69 0.67 9.01
CA VAL A 6 -2.62 1.62 8.71
C VAL A 6 -2.27 1.58 7.23
N GLY A 7 -2.09 0.38 6.67
CA GLY A 7 -1.78 0.16 5.26
C GLY A 7 -2.85 0.73 4.33
N ARG A 8 -4.12 0.41 4.62
CA ARG A 8 -5.28 0.92 3.89
C ARG A 8 -5.33 2.45 3.92
N ALA A 9 -5.11 3.06 5.08
CA ALA A 9 -5.08 4.52 5.20
C ALA A 9 -3.91 5.14 4.41
N ARG A 10 -2.71 4.55 4.48
CA ARG A 10 -1.54 5.02 3.73
C ARG A 10 -1.73 4.87 2.22
N LEU A 11 -2.29 3.76 1.75
CA LEU A 11 -2.63 3.56 0.34
C LEU A 11 -3.71 4.54 -0.13
N ALA A 12 -4.73 4.80 0.69
CA ALA A 12 -5.74 5.81 0.40
C ALA A 12 -5.17 7.24 0.29
N MET A 13 -4.04 7.52 0.95
CA MET A 13 -3.29 8.77 0.77
C MET A 13 -2.43 8.75 -0.49
N ALA A 14 -1.72 7.65 -0.76
CA ALA A 14 -0.86 7.48 -1.93
C ALA A 14 -1.64 7.39 -3.26
N LEU A 15 -2.86 6.85 -3.23
CA LEU A 15 -3.71 6.59 -4.39
C LEU A 15 -5.06 7.34 -4.25
N PRO A 16 -5.06 8.69 -4.31
CA PRO A 16 -6.24 9.48 -4.01
C PRO A 16 -7.44 9.18 -4.94
N GLN A 17 -7.18 8.82 -6.20
CA GLN A 17 -8.22 8.44 -7.17
C GLN A 17 -9.00 7.18 -6.74
N HIS A 18 -8.36 6.26 -6.01
CA HIS A 18 -8.95 4.99 -5.57
C HIS A 18 -9.33 5.01 -4.09
N ARG A 19 -9.21 6.16 -3.42
CA ARG A 19 -9.42 6.30 -1.96
C ARG A 19 -10.77 5.73 -1.50
N LYS A 20 -11.86 6.03 -2.21
CA LYS A 20 -13.20 5.55 -1.83
C LYS A 20 -13.27 4.02 -1.88
N GLN A 21 -12.76 3.41 -2.94
CA GLN A 21 -12.73 1.96 -3.12
C GLN A 21 -11.86 1.29 -2.05
N LEU A 22 -10.66 1.83 -1.80
CA LEU A 22 -9.75 1.32 -0.76
C LEU A 22 -10.37 1.34 0.64
N LEU A 23 -11.16 2.37 0.96
CA LEU A 23 -11.81 2.47 2.27
C LEU A 23 -13.02 1.54 2.40
N SER A 24 -13.75 1.27 1.32
CA SER A 24 -14.98 0.47 1.35
C SER A 24 -14.79 -1.02 1.09
N ILE A 25 -13.73 -1.41 0.36
CA ILE A 25 -13.54 -2.79 -0.08
C ILE A 25 -13.25 -3.73 1.10
N LYS A 26 -13.83 -4.93 1.01
CA LYS A 26 -13.56 -6.06 1.92
C LYS A 26 -13.04 -7.22 1.10
N SER A 27 -11.76 -7.51 1.23
CA SER A 27 -11.10 -8.63 0.54
C SER A 27 -9.89 -9.03 1.37
N ALA A 28 -9.79 -10.31 1.74
CA ALA A 28 -8.66 -10.83 2.50
C ALA A 28 -7.34 -10.67 1.72
N GLU A 29 -7.37 -10.87 0.40
CA GLU A 29 -6.22 -10.69 -0.48
C GLU A 29 -5.72 -9.23 -0.47
N LEU A 30 -6.64 -8.26 -0.42
CA LEU A 30 -6.26 -6.85 -0.27
C LEU A 30 -5.80 -6.51 1.15
N ASP A 31 -6.36 -7.15 2.17
CA ASP A 31 -5.94 -6.93 3.55
C ASP A 31 -4.48 -7.34 3.76
N ASP A 32 -4.04 -8.47 3.18
CA ASP A 32 -2.64 -8.90 3.18
C ASP A 32 -1.71 -7.86 2.52
N LEU A 33 -2.13 -7.31 1.36
CA LEU A 33 -1.37 -6.25 0.68
C LEU A 33 -1.33 -4.96 1.49
N PHE A 34 -2.40 -4.65 2.23
CA PHE A 34 -2.42 -3.50 3.13
C PHE A 34 -1.41 -3.68 4.26
N GLU A 35 -1.35 -4.86 4.89
CA GLU A 35 -0.34 -5.13 5.93
C GLU A 35 1.08 -5.02 5.38
N ALA A 36 1.36 -5.65 4.24
CA ALA A 36 2.66 -5.59 3.59
C ALA A 36 3.07 -4.15 3.27
N TYR A 37 2.14 -3.35 2.74
CA TYR A 37 2.40 -1.94 2.45
C TYR A 37 2.65 -1.12 3.72
N ALA A 38 1.92 -1.38 4.81
CA ALA A 38 2.13 -0.70 6.08
C ALA A 38 3.57 -0.91 6.59
N LEU A 39 4.07 -2.15 6.52
CA LEU A 39 5.42 -2.52 6.92
C LEU A 39 6.48 -1.89 6.02
N ALA A 40 6.32 -2.00 4.70
CA ALA A 40 7.26 -1.45 3.72
C ALA A 40 7.37 0.07 3.83
N ALA A 41 6.24 0.78 3.94
CA ALA A 41 6.23 2.23 4.10
C ALA A 41 6.85 2.66 5.44
N ALA A 42 6.59 1.93 6.54
CA ALA A 42 7.20 2.22 7.84
C ALA A 42 8.72 1.97 7.84
N ALA A 43 9.18 0.95 7.11
CA ALA A 43 10.61 0.69 6.94
C ALA A 43 11.27 1.77 6.08
N LEU A 44 10.63 2.18 4.98
CA LEU A 44 11.10 3.28 4.14
C LEU A 44 11.24 4.58 4.93
N GLU A 45 10.24 4.94 5.74
CA GLU A 45 10.29 6.11 6.64
C GLU A 45 11.49 6.02 7.59
N ARG A 46 11.66 4.87 8.27
CA ARG A 46 12.79 4.64 9.17
C ARG A 46 14.14 4.76 8.46
N LEU A 47 14.31 4.09 7.32
CA LEU A 47 15.55 4.15 6.52
C LEU A 47 15.85 5.57 6.02
N SER A 48 14.80 6.32 5.63
CA SER A 48 14.94 7.71 5.19
C SER A 48 15.40 8.64 6.30
N MET A 49 15.09 8.33 7.56
CA MET A 49 15.49 9.11 8.73
C MET A 49 16.81 8.66 9.35
N GLN A 50 17.27 7.43 9.07
CA GLN A 50 18.50 6.87 9.62
C GLN A 50 19.77 7.61 9.18
N THR A 51 20.79 7.54 10.04
CA THR A 51 22.16 8.00 9.82
C THR A 51 23.12 6.88 10.28
N PRO A 52 24.06 6.41 9.45
CA PRO A 52 24.35 6.88 8.09
C PRO A 52 23.21 6.58 7.10
N LYS A 53 23.12 7.39 6.04
CA LYS A 53 22.13 7.16 4.97
C LYS A 53 22.48 5.88 4.20
N GLN A 54 21.44 5.10 3.89
CA GLN A 54 21.55 3.88 3.10
C GLN A 54 20.71 4.03 1.83
N PRO A 55 21.20 4.78 0.82
CA PRO A 55 20.41 5.16 -0.34
C PRO A 55 19.93 3.95 -1.16
N GLU A 56 20.71 2.87 -1.21
CA GLU A 56 20.34 1.64 -1.90
C GLU A 56 19.13 0.95 -1.26
N LEU A 57 19.13 0.78 0.07
CA LEU A 57 17.98 0.22 0.80
C LEU A 57 16.74 1.13 0.70
N VAL A 58 16.93 2.45 0.71
CA VAL A 58 15.81 3.40 0.50
C VAL A 58 15.21 3.22 -0.89
N ALA A 59 16.04 3.05 -1.92
CA ALA A 59 15.57 2.82 -3.29
C ALA A 59 14.83 1.47 -3.40
N GLU A 60 15.36 0.41 -2.79
CA GLU A 60 14.73 -0.91 -2.76
C GLU A 60 13.35 -0.87 -2.08
N TYR A 61 13.25 -0.30 -0.89
CA TYR A 61 11.97 -0.19 -0.17
C TYR A 61 10.97 0.72 -0.88
N ARG A 62 11.45 1.74 -1.59
CA ARG A 62 10.60 2.55 -2.47
C ARG A 62 10.04 1.71 -3.61
N GLN A 63 10.85 0.88 -4.25
CA GLN A 63 10.41 -0.01 -5.32
C GLN A 63 9.37 -1.03 -4.81
N ILE A 64 9.60 -1.61 -3.63
CA ILE A 64 8.62 -2.50 -2.97
C ILE A 64 7.28 -1.79 -2.77
N CYS A 65 7.28 -0.55 -2.26
CA CYS A 65 6.06 0.23 -2.08
C CYS A 65 5.32 0.45 -3.40
N VAL A 66 6.03 0.75 -4.50
CA VAL A 66 5.44 0.92 -5.84
C VAL A 66 4.84 -0.40 -6.33
N SER A 67 5.57 -1.51 -6.23
CA SER A 67 5.08 -2.83 -6.63
C SER A 67 3.81 -3.24 -5.88
N LEU A 68 3.74 -2.99 -4.57
CA LEU A 68 2.53 -3.24 -3.77
C LEU A 68 1.36 -2.35 -4.21
N GLN A 69 1.61 -1.07 -4.49
CA GLN A 69 0.57 -0.17 -5.03
C GLN A 69 0.03 -0.69 -6.38
N THR A 70 0.91 -1.16 -7.27
CA THR A 70 0.51 -1.74 -8.56
C THR A 70 -0.35 -2.99 -8.38
N GLU A 71 0.01 -3.88 -7.44
CA GLU A 71 -0.79 -5.07 -7.14
C GLU A 71 -2.18 -4.71 -6.61
N VAL A 72 -2.23 -3.77 -5.67
CA VAL A 72 -3.50 -3.24 -5.14
C VAL A 72 -4.37 -2.68 -6.27
N LEU A 73 -3.80 -1.89 -7.18
CA LEU A 73 -4.55 -1.35 -8.33
C LEU A 73 -5.07 -2.48 -9.26
N ARG A 74 -4.28 -3.53 -9.49
CA ARG A 74 -4.71 -4.69 -10.29
C ARG A 74 -5.89 -5.39 -9.63
N LEU A 75 -5.85 -5.62 -8.31
CA LEU A 75 -6.94 -6.24 -7.58
C LEU A 75 -8.17 -5.34 -7.49
N LEU A 76 -8.00 -4.03 -7.35
CA LEU A 76 -9.12 -3.09 -7.39
C LEU A 76 -9.79 -3.10 -8.77
N ALA A 77 -9.02 -3.14 -9.86
CA ALA A 77 -9.57 -3.25 -11.19
C ALA A 77 -10.36 -4.55 -11.36
N ARG A 78 -9.86 -5.70 -10.86
CA ARG A 78 -10.59 -6.98 -10.88
C ARG A 78 -11.88 -6.95 -10.07
N ASN A 79 -11.87 -6.32 -8.90
CA ASN A 79 -13.03 -6.24 -8.00
C ASN A 79 -14.02 -5.13 -8.38
N GLY A 80 -13.61 -4.14 -9.18
CA GLY A 80 -14.44 -3.03 -9.65
C GLY A 80 -15.36 -3.37 -10.82
N VAL A 81 -15.13 -4.49 -11.53
CA VAL A 81 -15.97 -4.92 -12.67
C VAL A 81 -17.31 -5.50 -12.22
N VAL A 82 -17.48 -5.86 -10.94
CA VAL A 82 -18.69 -6.53 -10.41
C VAL A 82 -19.77 -5.51 -9.95
N GLY A 83 -19.56 -4.21 -10.14
CA GLY A 83 -20.43 -3.14 -9.63
C GLY A 83 -21.28 -2.38 -10.67
N ASN A 84 -21.46 -2.92 -11.88
CA ASN A 84 -22.32 -2.32 -12.91
C ASN A 84 -23.12 -3.43 -13.63
N ALA A 85 -24.17 -3.90 -12.98
CA ALA A 85 -25.26 -4.65 -13.59
C ALA A 85 -26.55 -4.35 -12.81
#